data_AF-A0A6V7I3M6-F1
#
_entry.id   AF-A0A6V7I3M6-F1
#
_cell.length_a   1.000
_cell.length_b   1.000
_cell.length_c   1.000
_cell.angle_alpha   90.00
_cell.angle_beta   90.00
_cell.angle_gamma   90.00
#
_symmetry.space_group_name_H-M   'P 1'
#
loop_
_entity.id
_entity.type
_entity.pdbx_description
1 polymer ?
#
loop_
_entity_poly.entity_id
_entity_poly.type
_entity_poly.pdbx_seq_one_letter_code
_entity_poly.pdbx_strand_id
1 'polypeptide(L)' 'SEEENNCDETPYELILKRSSLAKDLKSAFDSLCTSGFVDLMINKWIQVSFCLPQKVHQSHKKGFIMNPETID' A
#
# COMPACT_ATOMS: atom_id res chain seq x y z
N SER A 1 6.58 -38.56 7.21
CA SER A 1 7.99 -38.13 7.11
C SER A 1 7.97 -36.63 6.94
N GLU A 2 8.87 -35.96 7.65
CA GLU A 2 8.80 -34.55 8.01
C GLU A 2 8.78 -33.59 6.81
N GLU A 3 8.15 -32.45 7.05
CA GLU A 3 7.95 -31.34 6.12
C GLU A 3 9.29 -30.72 5.72
N GLU A 4 9.81 -31.06 4.53
CA GLU A 4 10.84 -30.26 3.88
C GLU A 4 10.18 -29.32 2.87
N ASN A 5 9.75 -28.15 3.34
CA ASN A 5 9.60 -26.97 2.49
C ASN A 5 10.53 -25.88 3.02
N ASN A 6 11.84 -26.14 2.94
CA ASN A 6 12.86 -25.13 3.17
C ASN A 6 13.07 -24.34 1.87
N CYS A 7 12.03 -23.65 1.40
CA CYS A 7 12.25 -22.50 0.54
C CYS A 7 12.76 -21.38 1.46
N ASP A 8 14.01 -20.96 1.26
CA ASP A 8 14.66 -19.89 2.03
C ASP A 8 13.82 -18.61 1.97
N GLU A 9 12.95 -18.43 2.95
CA GLU A 9 12.06 -17.29 3.03
C GLU A 9 12.90 -16.03 3.21
N THR A 10 12.68 -15.04 2.35
CA THR A 10 13.48 -13.82 2.38
C THR A 10 13.22 -13.05 3.68
N PRO A 11 14.18 -12.24 4.17
CA PRO A 11 13.95 -11.38 5.34
C PRO A 11 12.71 -10.47 5.20
N TYR A 12 12.39 -10.06 3.96
CA TYR A 12 11.20 -9.29 3.64
C TYR A 12 9.90 -10.08 3.84
N GLU A 13 9.85 -11.32 3.38
CA GLU A 13 8.69 -12.19 3.59
C GLU A 13 8.52 -12.55 5.07
N LEU A 14 9.63 -12.82 5.78
CA LEU A 14 9.64 -13.09 7.22
C LEU A 14 9.04 -11.91 8.02
N ILE A 15 9.46 -10.67 7.74
CA ILE A 15 8.93 -9.49 8.48
C ILE A 15 7.47 -9.24 8.14
N LEU A 16 7.06 -9.44 6.89
CA LEU A 16 5.66 -9.35 6.50
C LEU A 16 4.82 -10.39 7.20
N LYS A 17 5.29 -11.63 7.38
CA LYS A 17 4.52 -12.65 8.13
C LYS A 17 4.33 -12.28 9.59
N ARG A 18 5.37 -11.73 10.24
CA ARG A 18 5.43 -11.51 11.69
C ARG A 18 4.93 -10.16 12.18
N SER A 19 4.97 -9.12 11.35
CA SER A 19 4.66 -7.74 11.76
C SER A 19 3.37 -7.24 11.10
N SER A 20 2.36 -6.91 11.92
CA SER A 20 1.14 -6.23 11.43
C SER A 20 1.47 -4.89 10.81
N LEU A 21 2.36 -4.12 11.45
CA LEU A 21 2.81 -2.84 10.93
C LEU A 21 3.45 -2.97 9.54
N ALA A 22 4.28 -4.00 9.32
CA ALA A 22 4.88 -4.22 8.01
C ALA A 22 3.83 -4.54 6.94
N LYS A 23 2.80 -5.33 7.28
CA LYS A 23 1.67 -5.61 6.38
C LYS A 23 0.90 -4.32 6.06
N ASP A 24 0.61 -3.50 7.07
CA ASP A 24 -0.11 -2.24 6.90
C ASP A 24 0.69 -1.27 5.99
N LEU A 25 2.01 -1.17 6.17
CA LEU A 25 2.89 -0.35 5.34
C LEU A 25 2.94 -0.85 3.88
N LYS A 26 3.05 -2.17 3.68
CA LYS A 26 2.96 -2.75 2.33
C LYS A 26 1.61 -2.45 1.68
N SER A 27 0.52 -2.61 2.43
CA SER A 27 -0.83 -2.30 1.94
C SER A 27 -0.96 -0.83 1.57
N ALA A 28 -0.37 0.09 2.35
CA ALA A 28 -0.37 1.51 2.02
C ALA A 28 0.32 1.76 0.67
N PHE A 29 1.51 1.19 0.49
CA PHE A 29 2.26 1.30 -0.76
C PHE A 29 1.48 0.75 -1.96
N ASP A 30 0.95 -0.48 -1.85
CA ASP A 30 0.21 -1.13 -2.93
C ASP A 30 -1.04 -0.32 -3.31
N SER A 31 -1.76 0.22 -2.32
CA SER A 31 -2.93 1.08 -2.54
C SER A 31 -2.56 2.39 -3.24
N LEU A 32 -1.46 3.05 -2.88
CA LEU A 32 -0.97 4.23 -3.63
C LEU A 32 -0.55 3.86 -5.06
N CYS A 33 0.09 2.72 -5.24
CA CYS A 33 0.53 2.21 -6.53
C CYS A 33 -0.63 1.75 -7.44
N THR A 34 -1.79 1.41 -6.88
CA THR A 34 -2.94 0.94 -7.65
C THR A 34 -3.99 2.02 -7.85
N SER A 35 -4.58 2.54 -6.76
CA SER A 35 -5.66 3.53 -6.80
C SER A 35 -5.18 4.97 -6.54
N GLY A 36 -4.01 5.12 -5.91
CA GLY A 36 -3.59 6.43 -5.40
C GLY A 36 -4.35 6.85 -4.15
N PHE A 37 -5.06 5.96 -3.48
CA PHE A 37 -5.81 6.25 -2.26
C PHE A 37 -5.47 5.24 -1.18
N VAL A 38 -5.27 5.71 0.05
CA VAL A 38 -5.02 4.90 1.25
C VAL A 38 -6.02 5.33 2.31
N ASP A 39 -6.66 4.34 2.92
CA ASP A 39 -7.41 4.49 4.16
C ASP A 39 -7.24 3.20 4.97
N LEU A 40 -6.46 3.27 6.05
CA LEU A 40 -6.15 2.11 6.89
C LEU A 40 -5.94 2.51 8.35
N MET A 41 -6.05 1.51 9.24
CA MET A 41 -5.89 1.70 10.68
C MET A 41 -4.67 0.92 11.19
N ILE A 42 -3.54 1.61 11.34
CA ILE A 42 -2.30 1.04 11.84
C ILE A 42 -2.47 0.71 13.31
N ASN A 43 -2.06 -0.50 13.71
CA ASN A 43 -2.08 -0.97 15.10
C ASN A 43 -3.44 -0.80 15.80
N LYS A 44 -4.54 -0.78 15.03
CA LYS A 44 -5.93 -0.63 15.52
C LYS A 44 -6.24 0.67 16.27
N TRP A 45 -5.39 1.70 16.13
CA TRP A 45 -5.55 2.96 16.88
C TRP A 45 -5.13 4.21 16.12
N ILE A 46 -4.33 4.08 15.06
CA ILE A 46 -3.88 5.23 14.25
C ILE A 46 -4.55 5.11 12.88
N GLN A 47 -5.52 5.98 12.62
CA GLN A 47 -6.10 6.09 11.29
C GLN A 47 -5.15 6.89 10.39
N VAL A 48 -4.84 6.33 9.23
CA VAL A 48 -4.05 6.97 8.18
C VAL A 48 -4.91 7.02 6.93
N SER A 49 -5.23 8.23 6.49
CA SER A 49 -5.92 8.47 5.23
C SER A 49 -5.12 9.47 4.39
N PHE A 50 -4.83 9.09 3.15
CA PHE A 50 -4.05 9.89 2.22
C PHE A 50 -4.42 9.56 0.78
N CYS A 51 -4.30 10.52 -0.12
CA CYS A 51 -4.46 10.27 -1.55
C CYS A 51 -3.44 11.03 -2.39
N LEU A 52 -3.13 10.46 -3.57
CA LEU A 52 -2.45 11.10 -4.68
C LEU A 52 -3.53 11.67 -5.61
N PRO A 53 -3.80 12.99 -5.54
CA PRO A 53 -4.94 13.59 -6.25
C PRO A 53 -4.90 13.28 -7.74
N GLN A 54 -3.71 13.34 -8.33
CA GLN A 54 -3.40 13.04 -9.73
C GLN A 54 -3.98 11.69 -10.17
N LYS A 55 -3.79 10.68 -9.33
CA LYS A 55 -4.08 9.30 -9.67
C LYS A 55 -5.54 8.95 -9.41
N VAL A 56 -6.07 9.39 -8.28
CA VAL A 56 -7.50 9.24 -7.98
C VAL A 56 -8.34 9.92 -9.07
N HIS A 57 -7.97 11.14 -9.49
CA HIS A 57 -8.71 11.83 -10.54
C HIS A 57 -8.59 11.13 -11.91
N GLN A 58 -7.44 10.56 -12.26
CA GLN A 58 -7.30 9.75 -13.49
C GLN A 58 -8.21 8.51 -13.47
N SER A 59 -8.33 7.84 -12.32
CA SER A 59 -9.22 6.68 -12.16
C SER A 59 -10.69 7.05 -12.32
N HIS A 60 -11.10 8.22 -11.84
CA HIS A 60 -12.50 8.69 -11.92
C HIS A 60 -12.83 9.43 -13.24
N LYS A 61 -11.85 10.06 -13.89
CA LYS A 61 -11.99 10.78 -15.16
C LYS A 61 -10.97 10.26 -16.17
N LYS A 62 -11.30 9.17 -16.86
CA LYS A 62 -10.47 8.64 -17.96
C LYS A 62 -10.17 9.75 -18.98
N GLY A 63 -8.89 10.07 -19.16
CA GLY A 63 -8.41 11.10 -20.09
C GLY A 63 -8.09 12.46 -19.44
N PHE A 64 -8.37 12.64 -18.15
CA PHE A 64 -7.99 13.85 -17.42
C PHE A 64 -6.57 13.70 -16.85
N ILE A 65 -5.60 14.35 -17.50
CA ILE A 65 -4.24 14.48 -16.97
C ILE A 65 -4.22 15.70 -16.05
N MET A 66 -4.03 15.48 -14.75
CA MET A 66 -3.82 16.56 -13.80
C MET A 66 -2.34 16.96 -13.87
N ASN A 67 -2.02 18.25 -14.00
CA ASN A 67 -0.62 18.69 -13.96
C ASN A 67 -0.13 18.78 -12.50
N PRO A 68 1.14 18.43 -12.20
CA PRO A 68 1.67 18.46 -10.83
C PRO A 68 1.51 19.84 -10.17
N GLU A 69 1.63 20.90 -10.97
CA GLU A 69 1.50 22.29 -10.51
C GLU A 69 0.07 22.72 -10.17
N THR A 70 -0.93 21.87 -10.43
CA THR A 70 -2.34 22.12 -10.07
C THR A 70 -2.68 21.58 -8.67
N ILE A 71 -1.70 21.03 -7.96
CA ILE A 71 -1.83 20.55 -6.58
C ILE A 71 -1.27 21.65 -5.67
N ASP A 72 -2.18 22.41 -5.03
CA ASP A 72 -1.88 23.46 -4.03
C ASP A 72 -1.58 22.84 -2.64
#